data_AF-W4RTU7-F1
#
_entry.id   AF-W4RTU7-F1
#
_cell.length_a   1.000
_cell.length_b   1.000
_cell.length_c   1.000
_cell.angle_alpha   90.00
_cell.angle_beta   90.00
_cell.angle_gamma   90.00
#
_symmetry.space_group_name_H-M   'P 1'
#
loop_
_entity.id
_entity.type
_entity.pdbx_description
1 polymer ?
#
loop_
_entity_poly.entity_id
_entity_poly.type
_entity_poly.pdbx_seq_one_letter_code
_entity_poly.pdbx_strand_id
1 'polypeptide(L)' 'MQKILIANRGEIALRIIKSCRDLGVETVAVYSDADKDLPFVKEADSAYRIGERLFKNHISMQMKF' A
#
# COMPACT_ATOMS: atom_id res chain seq x y z
N MET A 1 -6.14 17.18 -6.49
CA MET A 1 -5.49 15.86 -6.65
C MET A 1 -5.94 14.99 -5.49
N GLN A 2 -6.60 13.86 -5.75
CA GLN A 2 -7.05 12.94 -4.69
C GLN A 2 -6.03 11.81 -4.54
N LYS A 3 -5.68 11.46 -3.29
CA LYS A 3 -4.71 10.41 -2.95
C LYS A 3 -5.34 9.43 -1.98
N ILE A 4 -5.13 8.13 -2.21
CA ILE A 4 -5.65 7.07 -1.33
C ILE A 4 -4.53 6.19 -0.78
N LEU A 5 -4.72 5.68 0.43
CA LEU A 5 -3.87 4.68 1.06
C LEU A 5 -4.48 3.29 0.87
N ILE A 6 -3.69 2.34 0.36
CA ILE A 6 -4.11 0.96 0.13
C ILE A 6 -3.56 0.08 1.25
N ALA A 7 -4.38 -0.17 2.27
CA ALA A 7 -4.08 -1.07 3.38
C ALA A 7 -4.37 -2.54 3.02
N ASN A 8 -3.82 -3.00 1.89
CA ASN A 8 -3.95 -4.37 1.39
C ASN A 8 -2.65 -4.82 0.70
N ARG A 9 -2.54 -6.11 0.35
CA ARG A 9 -1.36 -6.71 -0.30
C ARG A 9 -1.73 -7.56 -1.52
N GLY A 10 -0.71 -7.93 -2.29
CA GLY A 10 -0.83 -8.88 -3.40
C GLY A 10 -1.74 -8.38 -4.53
N GLU A 11 -2.45 -9.31 -5.17
CA GLU A 11 -3.24 -9.05 -6.38
C GLU A 11 -4.37 -8.03 -6.16
N ILE A 12 -5.01 -8.02 -4.99
CA ILE A 12 -6.09 -7.07 -4.72
C ILE A 12 -5.55 -5.64 -4.63
N ALA A 13 -4.41 -5.45 -3.97
CA ALA A 13 -3.75 -4.14 -3.95
C ALA A 13 -3.38 -3.69 -5.36
N LEU A 14 -2.82 -4.59 -6.18
CA LEU A 14 -2.48 -4.30 -7.58
C LEU A 14 -3.71 -3.90 -8.40
N ARG A 15 -4.85 -4.59 -8.23
CA ARG A 15 -6.09 -4.25 -8.94
C ARG A 15 -6.62 -2.87 -8.57
N ILE A 16 -6.60 -2.52 -7.29
CA ILE A 16 -7.00 -1.18 -6.82
C ILE A 16 -6.10 -0.12 -7.45
N ILE A 17 -4.77 -0.33 -7.47
CA ILE A 17 -3.83 0.61 -8.08
C ILE A 17 -4.16 0.85 -9.56
N LYS A 18 -4.40 -0.22 -10.32
CA LYS A 18 -4.74 -0.11 -11.75
C LYS A 18 -6.04 0.69 -11.96
N SER A 19 -7.08 0.42 -11.16
CA SER A 19 -8.33 1.19 -11.22
C SER A 19 -8.13 2.66 -10.85
N CYS A 20 -7.29 2.97 -9.86
CA CYS A 20 -6.98 4.36 -9.49
C CYS A 20 -6.20 5.08 -10.59
N ARG A 21 -5.30 4.39 -11.31
CA ARG A 21 -4.58 4.93 -12.47
C ARG A 21 -5.54 5.39 -13.56
N ASP A 22 -6.54 4.56 -13.90
CA ASP A 22 -7.56 4.91 -14.90
C ASP A 22 -8.43 6.10 -14.47
N LEU A 23 -8.57 6.33 -13.17
CA LEU A 23 -9.35 7.43 -12.57
C LEU A 23 -8.51 8.68 -12.25
N GLY A 24 -7.21 8.67 -12.50
CA GLY A 24 -6.31 9.78 -12.15
C GLY A 24 -6.19 10.04 -10.64
N VAL A 25 -6.35 9.00 -9.82
CA VAL A 25 -6.21 9.06 -8.35
C VAL A 25 -4.83 8.53 -7.95
N GLU A 26 -4.09 9.30 -7.16
CA GLU A 26 -2.78 8.87 -6.67
C GLU A 26 -2.90 7.78 -5.60
N THR A 27 -1.96 6.85 -5.63
CA THR A 27 -1.97 5.63 -4.81
C THR A 27 -0.77 5.57 -3.89
N VAL A 28 -1.04 5.24 -2.62
CA VAL A 28 -0.01 4.95 -1.63
C VAL A 28 -0.17 3.50 -1.18
N ALA A 29 0.81 2.65 -1.52
CA ALA A 29 0.88 1.28 -1.04
C ALA A 29 1.64 1.19 0.28
N VAL A 30 1.26 0.22 1.10
CA VAL A 30 1.99 -0.15 2.30
C VAL A 30 2.42 -1.60 2.21
N TYR A 31 3.64 -1.91 2.66
CA TYR A 31 4.20 -3.24 2.45
C TYR A 31 5.11 -3.67 3.62
N SER A 32 5.21 -4.99 3.84
CA SER A 32 6.18 -5.60 4.75
C SER A 32 7.48 -5.96 4.00
N ASP A 33 8.57 -6.27 4.69
CA ASP A 33 9.81 -6.73 4.02
C ASP A 33 9.57 -7.96 3.11
N ALA A 34 8.62 -8.84 3.47
CA ALA A 34 8.24 -9.99 2.65
C ALA A 34 7.50 -9.61 1.35
N ASP A 35 6.91 -8.42 1.30
CA ASP A 35 6.15 -7.92 0.16
C ASP A 35 6.98 -7.01 -0.76
N LYS A 36 8.21 -6.64 -0.36
CA LYS A 36 9.03 -5.59 -0.99
C LYS A 36 9.15 -5.70 -2.51
N ASP A 37 9.27 -6.92 -3.02
CA ASP A 37 9.49 -7.17 -4.45
C ASP A 37 8.20 -7.51 -5.22
N LEU A 38 7.05 -7.50 -4.55
CA LEU A 38 5.76 -7.83 -5.15
C LEU A 38 5.26 -6.73 -6.10
N PRO A 39 4.46 -7.08 -7.12
CA PRO A 39 4.02 -6.15 -8.15
C PRO A 39 3.32 -4.89 -7.62
N PHE A 40 2.43 -5.04 -6.62
CA PHE A 40 1.67 -3.89 -6.10
C PHE A 40 2.56 -2.82 -5.45
N VAL A 41 3.74 -3.19 -4.92
CA VAL A 41 4.71 -2.24 -4.34
C VAL A 41 5.37 -1.42 -5.44
N LYS A 42 5.69 -2.07 -6.57
CA LYS A 42 6.35 -1.46 -7.73
C LYS A 42 5.42 -0.58 -8.56
N GLU A 43 4.13 -0.87 -8.56
CA GLU A 43 3.13 -0.19 -9.39
C GLU A 43 2.48 1.04 -8.74
N ALA A 44 2.58 1.20 -7.42
CA ALA A 44 2.01 2.34 -6.70
C ALA A 44 2.84 3.62 -6.89
N ASP A 45 2.19 4.79 -6.84
CA ASP A 45 2.89 6.09 -6.97
C ASP A 45 3.81 6.36 -5.78
N SER A 46 3.46 5.84 -4.60
CA SER A 46 4.31 5.85 -3.43
C SER A 46 4.14 4.54 -2.66
N ALA A 47 5.23 4.00 -2.13
CA ALA A 47 5.19 2.78 -1.33
C ALA A 47 6.00 2.95 -0.05
N TYR A 48 5.38 2.66 1.09
CA TYR A 48 6.00 2.80 2.39
C TYR A 48 6.10 1.45 3.11
N ARG A 49 7.32 1.14 3.56
CA ARG A 49 7.55 -0.04 4.38
C ARG A 49 6.91 0.16 5.75
N ILE A 50 5.98 -0.71 6.12
CA ILE A 50 5.51 -0.84 7.50
C ILE A 50 6.45 -1.81 8.20
N GLY A 51 7.09 -1.34 9.27
CA GLY A 51 7.99 -2.14 10.11
C GLY A 51 7.27 -3.29 10.83
N GLU A 52 8.05 -4.09 11.55
CA GLU A 52 7.52 -5.24 12.28
C GLU A 52 6.41 -4.85 13.28
N ARG A 53 5.44 -5.76 13.40
CA ARG A 53 4.21 -5.58 14.16
C ARG A 53 4.52 -5.33 15.64
N LEU A 54 4.28 -4.10 16.11
CA LEU A 54 4.52 -3.74 17.51
C LEU A 54 3.48 -4.32 18.50
N PHE A 55 2.31 -4.82 18.05
CA PHE A 55 1.28 -5.37 18.96
C PHE A 55 0.47 -6.55 18.40
N LYS A 56 0.17 -7.53 19.27
CA LYS A 56 -0.31 -8.88 18.94
C LYS A 56 -1.74 -8.98 18.37
N ASN A 57 -2.61 -7.98 18.54
CA ASN A 57 -4.06 -8.16 18.30
C ASN A 57 -4.76 -7.10 17.43
N HIS A 58 -4.04 -6.12 16.87
CA HIS A 58 -4.64 -5.04 16.06
C HIS A 58 -3.77 -4.75 14.82
N ILE A 59 -4.38 -4.40 13.68
CA ILE A 59 -3.66 -3.91 12.50
C ILE A 59 -3.34 -2.43 12.74
N SER A 60 -2.34 -2.16 13.57
CA SER A 60 -1.94 -0.79 13.91
C SER A 60 -1.04 -0.21 12.82
N MET A 61 -1.61 0.63 11.96
CA MET A 61 -0.86 1.47 11.02
C MET A 61 -0.75 2.88 11.59
N GLN A 62 0.42 3.24 12.15
CA GLN A 62 0.78 4.63 12.38
C GLN A 62 1.70 5.08 11.25
N MET A 63 1.15 5.81 10.30
CA MET A 63 1.91 6.46 9.24
C MET A 63 1.72 7.96 9.42
N LYS A 64 2.82 8.69 9.59
CA LYS A 64 2.81 10.15 9.53
C LYS A 64 2.95 10.52 8.05
N PHE A 65 1.84 10.92 7.45
CA PHE A 65 1.80 11.52 6.11
C PHE A 65 1.91 13.04 6.22
#